data_AF-A0A7V4DG38-F1
#
_entry.id   AF-A0A7V4DG38-F1
#
_cell.length_a   1.000
_cell.length_b   1.000
_cell.length_c   1.000
_cell.angle_alpha   90.00
_cell.angle_beta   90.00
_cell.angle_gamma   90.00
#
_symmetry.space_group_name_H-M   'P 1'
#
loop_
_entity.id
_entity.type
_entity.pdbx_description
1 polymer ?
#
loop_
_entity_poly.entity_id
_entity_poly.type
_entity_poly.pdbx_seq_one_letter_code
_entity_poly.pdbx_strand_id
1 'polypeptide(L)'
;MTKTTIHIRGVVALSMLIVLLFMVTTGSMLLIAQRGGVLPLPLWNFTTRAHPVGGFLLLALGIGHAALNWKLFESDLRALREKKR
;
A
#
# COMPACT_ATOMS: atom_id res chain seq x y z
N MET A 1 2.03 22.56 10.21
CA MET A 1 1.38 21.61 9.27
C MET A 1 -0.05 22.09 9.05
N THR A 2 -0.54 22.27 7.82
CA THR A 2 -1.89 22.83 7.59
C THR A 2 -2.94 21.73 7.71
N LYS A 3 -4.20 22.09 8.06
CA LYS A 3 -5.33 21.14 8.15
C LYS A 3 -5.47 20.31 6.85
N THR A 4 -5.25 20.93 5.70
CA THR A 4 -5.27 20.30 4.38
C THR A 4 -4.21 19.21 4.24
N THR A 5 -2.97 19.43 4.67
CA THR A 5 -1.91 18.41 4.59
C THR A 5 -2.21 17.18 5.44
N ILE A 6 -2.82 17.36 6.61
CA ILE A 6 -3.23 16.25 7.48
C ILE A 6 -4.35 15.43 6.82
N HIS A 7 -5.34 16.11 6.23
CA HIS A 7 -6.42 15.45 5.50
C HIS A 7 -5.89 14.64 4.31
N ILE A 8 -4.99 15.21 3.51
CA ILE A 8 -4.37 14.52 2.37
C ILE A 8 -3.59 13.26 2.83
N ARG A 9 -2.79 13.36 3.89
CA ARG A 9 -2.07 12.19 4.44
C ARG A 9 -3.03 11.09 4.90
N GLY A 10 -4.13 11.47 5.55
CA GLY A 10 -5.19 10.55 5.97
C GLY A 10 -5.86 9.86 4.81
N VAL A 11 -6.22 10.60 3.75
CA VAL A 11 -6.81 10.04 2.52
C VAL A 11 -5.85 9.06 1.86
N VAL A 12 -4.57 9.43 1.70
CA VAL A 12 -3.56 8.54 1.11
C VAL A 12 -3.40 7.25 1.93
N ALA A 13 -3.35 7.35 3.26
CA ALA A 13 -3.25 6.18 4.12
C ALA A 13 -4.50 5.28 4.02
N LEU A 14 -5.70 5.86 3.95
CA LEU A 14 -6.94 5.12 3.76
C LEU A 14 -6.98 4.43 2.38
N SER A 15 -6.57 5.13 1.32
CA SER A 15 -6.46 4.54 -0.01
C SER A 15 -5.48 3.38 -0.04
N MET A 16 -4.31 3.51 0.61
CA MET A 16 -3.35 2.41 0.75
C MET A 16 -3.96 1.21 1.47
N LEU A 17 -4.72 1.42 2.56
CA LEU A 17 -5.38 0.34 3.29
C LEU A 17 -6.38 -0.42 2.41
N ILE A 18 -7.20 0.29 1.63
CA ILE A 18 -8.16 -0.32 0.70
C ILE A 18 -7.44 -1.16 -0.35
N VAL A 19 -6.38 -0.60 -0.97
CA VAL A 19 -5.57 -1.34 -1.96
C VAL A 19 -4.90 -2.55 -1.31
N LEU A 20 -4.43 -2.43 -0.07
CA LEU A 20 -3.82 -3.54 0.66
C LEU A 20 -4.82 -4.69 0.87
N LEU A 21 -6.04 -4.40 1.31
CA LEU A 21 -7.09 -5.41 1.48
C LEU A 21 -7.44 -6.10 0.15
N PHE A 22 -7.51 -5.32 -0.94
CA PHE A 22 -7.70 -5.84 -2.28
C PHE A 22 -6.55 -6.78 -2.69
N MET A 23 -5.31 -6.39 -2.40
CA MET A 23 -4.11 -7.18 -2.69
C MET A 23 -4.06 -8.48 -1.90
N VAL A 24 -4.40 -8.44 -0.60
CA VAL A 24 -4.50 -9.65 0.24
C VAL A 24 -5.54 -10.61 -0.33
N THR A 25 -6.70 -10.09 -0.75
CA THR A 25 -7.79 -10.92 -1.30
C THR A 25 -7.37 -11.59 -2.60
N THR A 26 -6.89 -10.82 -3.57
CA THR A 26 -6.46 -11.33 -4.88
C THR A 26 -5.22 -12.23 -4.76
N GLY A 27 -4.28 -11.90 -3.88
CA GLY A 27 -3.09 -12.72 -3.61
C GLY A 27 -3.43 -14.06 -2.96
N SER A 28 -4.40 -14.09 -2.03
CA SER A 28 -4.88 -15.32 -1.42
C SER A 28 -5.54 -16.25 -2.45
N MET A 29 -6.35 -15.70 -3.36
CA MET A 29 -6.95 -16.47 -4.46
C MET A 29 -5.89 -17.07 -5.38
N LEU A 30 -4.87 -16.29 -5.76
CA LEU A 30 -3.75 -16.77 -6.58
C LEU A 30 -2.95 -17.87 -5.85
N LEU A 31 -2.71 -17.70 -4.55
CA LEU A 31 -2.01 -18.70 -3.74
C LEU A 31 -2.78 -20.03 -3.68
N ILE A 32 -4.10 -19.98 -3.50
CA ILE A 32 -4.96 -21.18 -3.52
C ILE A 32 -4.85 -21.87 -4.88
N ALA A 33 -4.97 -21.12 -5.97
CA ALA A 33 -4.87 -21.67 -7.32
C ALA A 33 -3.49 -22.30 -7.61
N GLN A 34 -2.40 -21.68 -7.14
CA GLN A 34 -1.05 -22.24 -7.25
C GLN A 34 -0.87 -23.55 -6.47
N ARG A 35 -1.61 -23.75 -5.38
CA ARG A 35 -1.59 -24.99 -4.58
C ARG A 35 -2.53 -26.08 -5.11
N GLY A 36 -3.07 -25.91 -6.33
CA GLY A 36 -3.98 -26.88 -6.95
C GLY A 36 -5.45 -26.66 -6.60
N GLY A 37 -5.81 -25.55 -5.95
CA GLY A 37 -7.20 -25.18 -5.74
C GLY A 37 -7.89 -24.79 -7.06
N VAL A 38 -9.12 -25.23 -7.26
CA VAL A 38 -9.89 -24.91 -8.46
C VAL A 38 -10.50 -23.52 -8.31
N LEU A 39 -10.07 -22.59 -9.16
CA LEU A 39 -10.67 -21.26 -9.29
C LEU A 39 -11.50 -21.19 -10.58
N PRO A 40 -12.72 -20.62 -10.56
CA PRO A 40 -13.47 -20.37 -11.78
C PRO A 40 -12.66 -19.52 -12.76
N LEU A 41 -12.72 -19.86 -14.06
CA LEU A 41 -11.94 -19.17 -15.10
C LEU A 41 -12.10 -17.63 -15.10
N PRO A 42 -13.30 -17.05 -14.87
CA PRO A 42 -13.44 -15.60 -14.76
C PRO A 42 -12.68 -15.01 -13.57
N LEU A 43 -12.69 -15.68 -12.41
CA LEU A 43 -11.98 -15.27 -11.20
C LEU A 43 -10.47 -15.38 -11.38
N TRP A 44 -9.98 -16.42 -12.07
CA TRP A 44 -8.56 -16.57 -12.39
C TRP A 44 -8.08 -15.43 -13.29
N ASN A 45 -8.80 -15.16 -14.37
CA ASN A 45 -8.46 -14.08 -15.31
C ASN A 45 -8.51 -12.70 -14.63
N PHE A 46 -9.47 -12.49 -13.73
CA PHE A 46 -9.56 -11.25 -12.97
C PHE A 46 -8.38 -11.10 -12.00
N THR A 47 -8.12 -12.10 -11.15
CA THR A 47 -7.09 -12.02 -10.11
C THR A 47 -5.68 -11.89 -10.69
N THR A 48 -5.36 -12.65 -11.74
CA THR A 48 -4.04 -12.60 -12.42
C THR A 48 -3.75 -11.25 -13.08
N ARG A 49 -4.77 -10.54 -13.54
CA ARG A 49 -4.61 -9.20 -14.15
C ARG A 49 -4.67 -8.08 -13.12
N ALA A 50 -5.57 -8.20 -12.14
CA ALA A 50 -5.84 -7.13 -11.20
C ALA A 50 -4.82 -7.07 -10.06
N HIS A 51 -4.24 -8.20 -9.64
CA HIS A 51 -3.24 -8.23 -8.57
C HIS A 51 -1.96 -7.43 -8.93
N PRO A 52 -1.34 -7.60 -10.12
CA PRO A 52 -0.20 -6.77 -10.52
C PRO A 52 -0.54 -5.27 -10.56
N VAL A 53 -1.73 -4.91 -11.06
CA VAL A 53 -2.20 -3.52 -11.11
C VAL A 53 -2.34 -2.94 -9.70
N GLY A 54 -2.92 -3.69 -8.77
CA GLY A 54 -3.01 -3.30 -7.37
C GLY A 54 -1.62 -3.11 -6.74
N GLY A 55 -0.64 -3.94 -7.11
CA GLY A 55 0.75 -3.80 -6.68
C GLY A 55 1.39 -2.49 -7.14
N PHE A 56 1.20 -2.11 -8.41
CA PHE A 56 1.68 -0.82 -8.94
C PHE A 56 1.00 0.38 -8.26
N LEU A 57 -0.31 0.29 -8.02
CA LEU A 57 -1.05 1.33 -7.30
C LEU A 57 -0.54 1.50 -5.87
N LEU A 58 -0.31 0.39 -5.17
CA LEU A 58 0.23 0.41 -3.81
C LEU A 58 1.62 1.03 -3.77
N LEU A 59 2.48 0.71 -4.75
CA LEU A 59 3.81 1.30 -4.88
C LEU A 59 3.73 2.82 -5.10
N ALA A 60 2.91 3.27 -6.04
CA ALA A 60 2.73 4.70 -6.33
C ALA A 60 2.20 5.46 -5.11
N LEU A 61 1.20 4.91 -4.41
CA LEU A 61 0.68 5.48 -3.17
C LEU A 61 1.73 5.46 -2.07
N GLY A 62 2.55 4.42 -1.96
CA GLY A 62 3.65 4.32 -1.00
C GLY A 62 4.71 5.39 -1.22
N ILE A 63 5.11 5.64 -2.47
CA ILE A 63 6.02 6.73 -2.82
C ILE A 63 5.40 8.08 -2.47
N GLY A 64 4.14 8.30 -2.85
CA GLY A 64 3.39 9.52 -2.51
C GLY A 64 3.28 9.74 -1.00
N HIS A 65 2.99 8.67 -0.25
CA HIS A 65 2.94 8.71 1.20
C HIS A 65 4.31 9.07 1.78
N ALA A 66 5.39 8.41 1.37
CA ALA A 66 6.75 8.73 1.83
C ALA A 66 7.10 10.20 1.57
N ALA A 67 6.81 10.73 0.37
CA ALA A 67 7.07 12.12 0.02
C ALA A 67 6.27 13.10 0.91
N LEU A 68 4.98 12.84 1.15
CA LEU A 68 4.13 13.67 2.03
C LEU A 68 4.57 13.63 3.50
N ASN A 69 5.25 12.55 3.91
CA ASN A 69 5.73 12.34 5.27
C ASN A 69 7.22 12.72 5.45
N TRP A 70 7.93 13.08 4.37
CA TRP A 70 9.39 13.27 4.37
C TRP A 70 9.89 14.23 5.46
N LYS A 71 9.20 15.37 5.63
CA LYS A 71 9.57 16.36 6.66
C LYS A 71 9.42 15.82 8.09
N LEU A 72 8.43 14.97 8.34
CA LEU A 72 8.26 14.31 9.64
C LEU A 72 9.36 13.26 9.85
N PHE A 73 9.68 12.51 8.79
CA PHE A 73 10.73 11.51 8.82
C PHE A 73 12.11 12.14 9.10
N GLU A 74 12.39 13.29 8.49
CA GLU A 74 13.62 14.03 8.73
C GLU A 74 13.70 14.57 10.17
N SER A 75 12.59 15.04 10.74
CA SER A 75 12.57 15.45 12.15
C SER A 75 12.80 14.28 13.11
N ASP A 76 12.19 13.13 12.84
CA ASP A 76 12.36 11.93 13.68
C ASP A 76 13.80 11.40 13.63
N LEU A 77 14.42 11.43 12.45
CA LEU A 77 15.84 11.06 12.28
C LEU A 77 16.78 12.01 13.02
N ARG A 78 16.50 13.33 13.00
CA ARG A 78 17.28 14.32 13.77
C ARG A 78 17.11 14.08 15.28
N ALA A 79 15.90 13.86 15.76
CA ALA A 79 15.62 13.57 17.16
C ALA A 79 16.33 12.28 17.63
N LEU A 80 16.35 11.24 16.79
CA LEU A 80 17.09 10.00 17.07
C LEU A 80 18.61 10.22 17.13
N ARG A 81 19.15 11.09 16.28
CA ARG A 81 20.58 11.44 16.26
C ARG A 81 20.97 12.21 17.51
N GLU A 82 20.14 13.16 17.94
CA GLU A 82 20.36 13.96 19.15
C GLU A 82 20.23 13.13 20.42
N LYS A 83 19.30 12.17 20.47
CA LYS A 83 19.15 11.26 21.63
C LYS A 83 20.30 10.26 21.78
N LYS A 84 21.07 10.03 20.72
CA LYS A 84 22.27 9.18 20.72
C LYS A 84 23.56 9.91 21.13
N ARG A 85 23.51 11.23 21.29
CA ARG A 85 24.63 12.08 21.66
C ARG A 85 24.56 12.46 23.13
#